data_AF-A0A2H0DV74-F1
#
_entry.id   AF-A0A2H0DV74-F1
#
_cell.length_a   1.000
_cell.length_b   1.000
_cell.length_c   1.000
_cell.angle_alpha   90.00
_cell.angle_beta   90.00
_cell.angle_gamma   90.00
#
_symmetry.space_group_name_H-M   'P 1'
#
loop_
_entity.id
_entity.type
_entity.pdbx_description
1 polymer ?
#
loop_
_entity_poly.entity_id
_entity_poly.type
_entity_poly.pdbx_seq_one_letter_code
_entity_poly.pdbx_strand_id
1 'polypeptide(L)'
;MSLLPEVETGSRHNISYSRYLELGGIINNDDYRSALERAAQTDVTSEVFTSQAKYTAGPAGIDLSKIEGGPRGIINLYGVLRTDLNPEATHHHGQMSDQRLFVEALRMLDYPDLLEKVISAYPNIDF
;
A
#
# COMPACT_ATOMS: atom_id res chain seq x y z
N MET A 1 21.58 26.73 -10.56
CA MET A 1 22.33 25.53 -10.14
C MET A 1 21.72 25.10 -8.81
N SER A 2 21.07 23.96 -8.63
CA SER A 2 21.26 22.65 -9.27
C SER A 2 19.96 22.06 -9.80
N LEU A 3 20.02 21.59 -11.04
CA LEU A 3 19.19 20.51 -11.57
C LEU A 3 19.74 19.21 -10.98
N LEU A 4 18.92 18.48 -10.22
CA LEU A 4 19.16 17.06 -9.96
C LEU A 4 18.23 16.24 -10.87
N PRO A 5 18.72 15.12 -11.42
CA PRO A 5 18.09 14.45 -12.54
C PRO A 5 16.80 13.75 -12.11
N GLU A 6 15.74 13.96 -12.90
CA GLU A 6 14.58 13.09 -12.94
C GLU A 6 15.06 11.71 -13.41
N VAL A 7 15.10 10.76 -12.47
CA VAL A 7 15.34 9.35 -12.79
C VAL A 7 14.02 8.80 -13.29
N GLU A 8 13.83 8.86 -14.60
CA GLU A 8 12.82 8.08 -15.30
C GLU A 8 13.17 6.58 -15.21
N THR A 9 12.57 5.89 -14.25
CA THR A 9 12.45 4.43 -14.26
C THR A 9 11.04 4.04 -13.85
N GLY A 10 10.21 3.60 -14.81
CA GLY A 10 8.94 2.90 -14.56
C GLY A 10 7.86 3.73 -13.89
N SER A 11 7.08 4.43 -14.70
CA SER A 11 5.93 5.28 -14.35
C SER A 11 4.90 4.64 -13.42
N ARG A 12 4.31 5.52 -12.56
CA ARG A 12 3.07 5.43 -11.74
C ARG A 12 3.34 4.95 -10.30
N HIS A 13 3.41 5.76 -9.25
CA HIS A 13 2.71 7.00 -8.93
C HIS A 13 3.48 7.76 -7.83
N ASN A 14 3.90 9.00 -8.05
CA ASN A 14 4.37 9.88 -6.96
C ASN A 14 3.12 10.59 -6.39
N ILE A 15 2.31 9.85 -5.63
CA ILE A 15 1.07 10.37 -5.06
C ILE A 15 1.39 11.38 -3.98
N SER A 16 0.68 12.51 -4.01
CA SER A 16 0.76 13.48 -2.94
C SER A 16 0.05 12.93 -1.71
N TYR A 17 0.60 13.22 -0.54
CA TYR A 17 -0.07 12.91 0.73
C TYR A 17 -1.51 13.46 0.81
N SER A 18 -1.78 14.61 0.16
CA SER A 18 -3.14 15.16 0.06
C SER A 18 -4.13 14.22 -0.65
N ARG A 19 -3.71 13.58 -1.74
CA ARG A 19 -4.54 12.64 -2.49
C ARG A 19 -4.78 11.37 -1.68
N TYR A 20 -3.77 10.90 -0.95
CA TYR A 20 -3.93 9.79 -0.01
C TYR A 20 -5.02 10.09 1.06
N LEU A 21 -5.03 11.32 1.61
CA LEU A 21 -6.07 11.75 2.55
C LEU A 21 -7.46 11.84 1.90
N GLU A 22 -7.56 12.32 0.66
CA GLU A 22 -8.84 12.35 -0.09
C GLU A 22 -9.45 10.95 -0.29
N LEU A 23 -8.60 9.91 -0.37
CA LEU A 23 -9.04 8.51 -0.45
C LEU A 23 -9.37 7.89 0.92
N GLY A 24 -9.35 8.69 2.00
CA GLY A 24 -9.63 8.26 3.36
C GLY A 24 -8.43 7.67 4.11
N GLY A 25 -7.22 8.03 3.67
CA GLY A 25 -5.98 7.64 4.35
C GLY A 25 -5.87 8.22 5.77
N ILE A 26 -5.26 7.45 6.68
CA ILE A 26 -5.19 7.74 8.12
C ILE A 26 -3.76 7.76 8.67
N ILE A 27 -2.79 7.30 7.89
CA ILE A 27 -1.38 7.27 8.26
C ILE A 27 -0.84 8.70 8.16
N ASN A 28 -0.03 9.13 9.13
CA ASN A 28 0.54 10.48 9.09
C ASN A 28 1.54 10.64 7.92
N ASN A 29 1.90 11.87 7.58
CA ASN A 29 2.74 12.14 6.40
C ASN A 29 4.15 11.51 6.51
N ASP A 30 4.74 11.49 7.69
CA ASP A 30 6.10 11.00 7.89
C ASP A 30 6.14 9.47 7.72
N ASP A 31 5.18 8.76 8.32
CA ASP A 31 5.01 7.31 8.17
C ASP A 31 4.60 6.94 6.73
N TYR A 32 3.73 7.72 6.10
CA TYR A 32 3.35 7.56 4.68
C TYR A 32 4.58 7.59 3.77
N ARG A 33 5.44 8.60 3.94
CA ARG A 33 6.66 8.76 3.13
C ARG A 33 7.67 7.65 3.44
N SER A 34 7.86 7.33 4.71
CA SER A 34 8.77 6.26 5.15
C SER A 34 8.35 4.91 4.57
N ALA A 35 7.05 4.59 4.59
CA ALA A 35 6.53 3.33 4.06
C ALA A 35 6.78 3.20 2.55
N LEU A 36 6.51 4.27 1.78
CA LEU A 36 6.77 4.30 0.34
C LEU A 36 8.26 4.13 0.02
N GLU A 37 9.13 4.84 0.75
CA GLU A 37 10.58 4.74 0.56
C GLU A 37 11.08 3.32 0.87
N ARG A 38 10.66 2.74 2.00
CA ARG A 38 11.01 1.37 2.39
C ARG A 38 10.51 0.34 1.38
N ALA A 39 9.30 0.53 0.85
CA ALA A 39 8.71 -0.37 -0.15
C ALA A 39 9.43 -0.31 -1.51
N ALA A 40 10.00 0.85 -1.86
CA ALA A 40 10.82 1.02 -3.06
C ALA A 40 12.23 0.43 -2.91
N GLN A 41 12.81 0.50 -1.71
CA GLN A 41 14.17 0.04 -1.43
C GLN A 41 14.26 -1.44 -1.03
N THR A 42 13.18 -2.00 -0.49
CA THR A 42 13.17 -3.35 0.05
C THR A 42 12.35 -4.28 -0.82
N ASP A 43 12.95 -5.39 -1.22
CA ASP A 43 12.21 -6.49 -1.82
C ASP A 43 11.57 -7.33 -0.72
N VAL A 44 10.50 -6.78 -0.13
CA VAL A 44 9.72 -7.46 0.91
C VAL A 44 8.86 -8.56 0.30
N THR A 45 8.91 -8.84 -1.02
CA THR A 45 8.20 -9.97 -1.64
C THR A 45 8.72 -11.32 -1.11
N SER A 46 8.31 -11.68 0.09
CA SER A 46 8.32 -13.05 0.57
C SER A 46 7.10 -13.77 -0.01
N GLU A 47 7.23 -15.08 -0.17
CA GLU A 47 6.12 -15.95 -0.55
C GLU A 47 4.93 -15.80 0.40
N VAL A 48 5.21 -15.48 1.68
CA VAL A 48 4.20 -15.23 2.72
C VAL A 48 3.36 -14.00 2.40
N PHE A 49 3.98 -12.84 2.18
CA PHE A 49 3.22 -11.60 1.90
C PHE A 49 2.49 -11.67 0.56
N THR A 50 3.08 -12.34 -0.43
CA THR A 50 2.41 -12.61 -1.71
C THR A 50 1.14 -13.44 -1.50
N SER A 51 1.21 -14.48 -0.68
CA SER A 51 0.07 -15.35 -0.38
C SER A 51 -1.01 -14.63 0.42
N GLN A 52 -0.62 -13.84 1.42
CA GLN A 52 -1.54 -13.03 2.22
C GLN A 52 -2.25 -11.96 1.38
N ALA A 53 -1.51 -11.21 0.56
CA ALA A 53 -2.08 -10.21 -0.33
C ALA A 53 -3.09 -10.83 -1.31
N LYS A 54 -2.79 -12.01 -1.87
CA LYS A 54 -3.73 -12.76 -2.72
C LYS A 54 -4.97 -13.21 -1.96
N TYR A 55 -4.80 -13.70 -0.73
CA TYR A 55 -5.92 -14.12 0.12
C TYR A 55 -6.86 -12.94 0.42
N THR A 56 -6.30 -11.77 0.73
CA THR A 56 -7.07 -10.54 0.97
C THR A 56 -7.75 -10.01 -0.29
N ALA A 57 -7.08 -10.06 -1.44
CA ALA A 57 -7.61 -9.60 -2.73
C ALA A 57 -8.72 -10.51 -3.30
N GLY A 58 -8.68 -11.80 -2.98
CA GLY A 58 -9.55 -12.84 -3.56
C GLY A 58 -11.05 -12.57 -3.42
N PRO A 59 -11.58 -12.27 -2.21
CA PRO A 59 -13.00 -11.96 -2.02
C PRO A 59 -13.50 -10.75 -2.81
N ALA A 60 -12.61 -9.82 -3.17
CA ALA A 60 -12.92 -8.67 -4.04
C ALA A 60 -12.85 -9.00 -5.54
N GLY A 61 -12.60 -10.27 -5.90
CA GLY A 61 -12.43 -10.69 -7.29
C GLY A 61 -11.18 -10.11 -7.96
N ILE A 62 -10.20 -9.66 -7.18
CA ILE A 62 -8.98 -9.04 -7.69
C ILE A 62 -7.92 -10.12 -7.94
N ASP A 63 -7.55 -10.27 -9.21
CA ASP A 63 -6.41 -11.09 -9.62
C ASP A 63 -5.16 -10.21 -9.69
N LEU A 64 -4.34 -10.28 -8.64
CA LEU A 64 -3.08 -9.53 -8.53
C LEU A 64 -2.12 -9.78 -9.71
N SER A 65 -2.19 -10.95 -10.37
CA SER A 65 -1.32 -11.25 -11.52
C SER A 65 -1.70 -10.47 -12.79
N LYS A 66 -2.89 -9.88 -12.83
CA LYS A 66 -3.43 -9.13 -13.97
C LYS A 66 -3.32 -7.62 -13.83
N ILE A 67 -2.71 -7.13 -12.74
CA ILE A 67 -2.52 -5.69 -12.51
C ILE A 67 -1.42 -5.17 -13.44
N GLU A 68 -1.71 -4.09 -14.17
CA GLU A 68 -0.73 -3.39 -15.01
C GLU A 68 0.43 -2.86 -14.13
N GLY A 69 1.68 -3.11 -14.56
CA GLY A 69 2.87 -2.82 -13.74
C GLY A 69 3.20 -3.91 -12.69
N GLY A 70 2.35 -4.94 -12.58
CA GLY A 70 2.55 -6.08 -11.69
C GLY A 70 2.21 -5.80 -10.23
N PRO A 71 1.99 -6.85 -9.40
CA PRO A 71 1.53 -6.68 -8.03
C PRO A 71 2.64 -6.30 -7.04
N ARG A 72 3.89 -6.16 -7.50
CA ARG A 72 5.06 -6.03 -6.64
C ARG A 72 5.00 -4.80 -5.74
N GLY A 73 4.57 -3.65 -6.28
CA GLY A 73 4.41 -2.43 -5.49
C GLY A 73 3.40 -2.60 -4.35
N ILE A 74 2.23 -3.19 -4.65
CA ILE A 74 1.18 -3.47 -3.67
C ILE A 74 1.70 -4.44 -2.59
N ILE A 75 2.35 -5.54 -3.01
CA ILE A 75 2.86 -6.57 -2.09
C ILE A 75 3.97 -6.01 -1.19
N ASN A 76 4.90 -5.24 -1.74
CA ASN A 76 5.98 -4.64 -0.96
C ASN A 76 5.43 -3.65 0.06
N LEU A 77 4.53 -2.77 -0.35
CA LEU A 77 3.96 -1.77 0.55
C LEU A 77 3.11 -2.43 1.64
N TYR A 78 2.27 -3.41 1.28
CA TYR A 78 1.55 -4.24 2.24
C TYR A 78 2.50 -4.90 3.25
N GLY A 79 3.60 -5.51 2.77
CA GLY A 79 4.59 -6.16 3.63
C GLY A 79 5.30 -5.19 4.57
N VAL A 80 5.68 -4.01 4.08
CA VAL A 80 6.26 -2.93 4.90
C VAL A 80 5.28 -2.53 6.01
N LEU A 81 4.04 -2.19 5.66
CA LEU A 81 3.03 -1.77 6.65
C LEU A 81 2.74 -2.89 7.66
N ARG A 82 2.68 -4.15 7.21
CA ARG A 82 2.41 -5.31 8.05
C ARG A 82 3.50 -5.63 9.05
N THR A 83 4.75 -5.32 8.70
CA THR A 83 5.95 -5.55 9.52
C THR A 83 6.41 -4.30 10.26
N ASP A 84 5.69 -3.19 10.09
CA ASP A 84 6.00 -1.96 10.79
C ASP A 84 5.53 -2.04 12.24
N LEU A 85 6.43 -2.54 13.07
CA LEU A 85 6.27 -2.70 14.51
C LEU A 85 6.70 -1.44 15.28
N ASN A 86 6.85 -0.29 14.61
CA ASN A 86 7.40 0.92 15.23
C ASN A 86 6.62 1.26 16.51
N PRO A 87 7.25 1.15 17.70
CA PRO A 87 6.59 1.36 18.97
C PRO A 87 6.33 2.84 19.28
N GLU A 88 6.94 3.77 18.53
CA GLU A 88 6.78 5.23 18.70
C GLU A 88 5.74 5.85 17.77
N ALA A 89 5.24 5.11 16.77
CA ALA A 89 4.14 5.56 15.94
C ALA A 89 2.85 5.54 16.79
N THR A 90 2.12 6.66 16.84
CA THR A 90 0.85 6.80 17.58
C THR A 90 -0.18 5.71 17.21
N HIS A 91 -0.03 5.08 16.04
CA HIS A 91 -0.79 3.92 15.59
C HIS A 91 0.16 2.84 15.06
N HIS A 92 0.26 1.71 15.78
CA HIS A 92 0.99 0.54 15.29
C HIS A 92 0.28 -0.03 14.06
N HIS A 93 0.82 0.16 12.85
CA HIS A 93 0.19 -0.35 11.63
C HIS A 93 0.07 -1.87 11.63
N GLY A 94 1.03 -2.59 12.24
CA GLY A 94 0.95 -4.05 12.41
C GLY A 94 -0.21 -4.57 13.27
N GLN A 95 -0.96 -3.72 13.97
CA GLN A 95 -2.20 -4.12 14.68
C GLN A 95 -3.46 -3.99 13.83
N MET A 96 -3.35 -3.39 12.64
CA MET A 96 -4.44 -3.34 11.68
C MET A 96 -4.65 -4.72 11.06
N SER A 97 -5.90 -5.02 10.68
CA SER A 97 -6.20 -6.24 9.95
C SER A 97 -5.52 -6.25 8.58
N ASP A 98 -5.28 -7.45 8.02
CA ASP A 98 -4.68 -7.58 6.69
C ASP A 98 -5.53 -6.87 5.62
N GLN A 99 -6.86 -6.79 5.77
CA GLN A 99 -7.73 -6.02 4.88
C GLN A 99 -7.46 -4.52 4.94
N ARG A 100 -7.33 -3.96 6.15
CA ARG A 100 -7.07 -2.53 6.35
C ARG A 100 -5.70 -2.15 5.82
N LEU A 101 -4.68 -2.97 6.11
CA LEU A 101 -3.33 -2.77 5.57
C LEU A 101 -3.28 -2.84 4.05
N PHE A 102 -4.03 -3.77 3.45
CA PHE A 102 -4.14 -3.87 2.00
C PHE A 102 -4.84 -2.65 1.39
N VAL A 103 -5.90 -2.14 2.04
CA VAL A 103 -6.56 -0.89 1.63
C VAL A 103 -5.61 0.30 1.70
N GLU A 104 -4.83 0.44 2.77
CA GLU A 104 -3.82 1.50 2.88
C GLU A 104 -2.79 1.44 1.75
N ALA A 105 -2.32 0.23 1.41
CA ALA A 105 -1.41 0.06 0.28
C ALA A 105 -2.03 0.50 -1.06
N LEU A 106 -3.32 0.20 -1.29
CA LEU A 106 -4.03 0.66 -2.50
C LEU A 106 -4.24 2.16 -2.53
N ARG A 107 -4.53 2.80 -1.38
CA ARG A 107 -4.64 4.27 -1.26
C ARG A 107 -3.32 4.95 -1.55
N MET A 108 -2.24 4.46 -0.94
CA MET A 108 -0.89 5.00 -1.09
C MET A 108 -0.34 4.87 -2.51
N LEU A 109 -0.82 3.89 -3.27
CA LEU A 109 -0.49 3.67 -4.66
C LEU A 109 -1.56 4.17 -5.66
N ASP A 110 -2.64 4.82 -5.17
CA ASP A 110 -3.72 5.43 -5.96
C ASP A 110 -4.30 4.45 -7.00
N TYR A 111 -4.71 3.28 -6.51
CA TYR A 111 -5.52 2.31 -7.24
C TYR A 111 -7.01 2.44 -6.84
N PRO A 112 -7.72 3.53 -7.21
CA PRO A 112 -9.09 3.78 -6.74
C PRO A 112 -10.08 2.67 -7.14
N ASP A 113 -9.94 2.11 -8.34
CA ASP A 113 -10.83 1.04 -8.82
C ASP A 113 -10.67 -0.27 -8.03
N LEU A 114 -9.45 -0.56 -7.57
CA LEU A 114 -9.18 -1.73 -6.73
C LEU A 114 -9.62 -1.45 -5.29
N LEU A 115 -9.40 -0.22 -4.81
CA LEU A 115 -9.82 0.24 -3.50
C LEU A 115 -11.34 0.06 -3.32
N GLU A 116 -12.15 0.52 -4.28
CA GLU A 116 -13.60 0.38 -4.25
C GLU A 116 -14.04 -1.08 -4.16
N LYS A 117 -13.42 -1.97 -4.95
CA LYS A 117 -13.73 -3.40 -4.92
C LYS A 117 -13.44 -4.03 -3.55
N VAL A 118 -12.30 -3.69 -2.94
CA VAL A 118 -11.93 -4.23 -1.63
C VAL A 118 -12.87 -3.71 -0.55
N ILE A 119 -13.17 -2.41 -0.51
CA ILE A 119 -14.10 -1.82 0.47
C ILE A 119 -15.49 -2.47 0.35
N SER A 120 -15.98 -2.68 -0.89
CA SER A 120 -17.26 -3.34 -1.14
C SER A 120 -17.28 -4.80 -0.68
N ALA A 121 -16.19 -5.54 -0.87
CA ALA A 121 -16.08 -6.94 -0.46
C ALA A 121 -15.96 -7.13 1.07
N TYR A 122 -15.53 -6.09 1.79
CA TYR A 122 -15.35 -6.12 3.24
C TYR A 122 -16.04 -4.93 3.92
N PRO A 123 -17.38 -4.93 4.00
CA PRO A 123 -18.16 -3.80 4.53
C PRO A 123 -17.94 -3.53 6.03
N ASN A 124 -17.29 -4.47 6.74
CA ASN A 124 -17.01 -4.38 8.17
C ASN A 124 -15.55 -4.03 8.48
N ILE A 125 -14.77 -3.54 7.51
CA ILE A 125 -13.45 -2.96 7.83
C ILE A 125 -13.69 -1.69 8.64
N ASP A 126 -13.16 -1.67 9.86
CA ASP A 126 -13.13 -0.47 10.69
C ASP A 126 -11.95 0.41 10.25
N PHE A 127 -12.22 1.66 9.89
CA PHE A 127 -11.25 2.63 9.35
C PHE A 127 -10.99 3.75 10.36
#